data_AF-A0AB36KDV7-F1
#
_entry.id   AF-A0AB36KDV7-F1
#
_cell.length_a   1.000
_cell.length_b   1.000
_cell.length_c   1.000
_cell.angle_alpha   90.00
_cell.angle_beta   90.00
_cell.angle_gamma   90.00
#
_symmetry.space_group_name_H-M   'P 1'
#
loop_
_entity.id
_entity.type
_entity.pdbx_description
1 polymer ?
#
loop_
_entity_poly.entity_id
_entity_poly.type
_entity_poly.pdbx_seq_one_letter_code
_entity_poly.pdbx_strand_id
1 'polypeptide(L)'
;MFDIQKRHINHKGEFVITAGLSNNGVLGQSDIKAKVFESHTITIDMFGCAFYRSFPYKMVTHARVFSLKPKFEINHKIGLFLSTLFFGYPKKFGYENMCSWVKIKNDKVILPLKPTAKTQTLEDIDFTFMEKFIAELEQCRLAELQAYLKATGLENTTLSNAEENALN
;
A
#
# COMPACT_ATOMS: atom_id res chain seq x y z
N MET A 1 -13.46 -7.00 19.43
CA MET A 1 -13.36 -6.08 18.27
C MET A 1 -14.52 -6.41 17.35
N PHE A 2 -15.29 -5.43 16.89
CA PHE A 2 -16.41 -5.68 15.97
C PHE A 2 -15.87 -6.16 14.63
N ASP A 3 -16.49 -7.19 14.06
CA ASP A 3 -16.12 -7.73 12.76
C ASP A 3 -16.94 -7.07 11.64
N ILE A 4 -16.24 -6.35 10.76
CA ILE A 4 -16.86 -5.67 9.61
C ILE A 4 -17.10 -6.69 8.51
N GLN A 5 -18.31 -6.70 7.97
CA GLN A 5 -18.74 -7.58 6.88
C GLN A 5 -19.14 -6.73 5.68
N LYS A 6 -19.27 -7.35 4.51
CA LYS A 6 -19.62 -6.66 3.27
C LYS A 6 -20.89 -5.79 3.38
N ARG A 7 -21.90 -6.25 4.14
CA ARG A 7 -23.16 -5.50 4.41
C ARG A 7 -22.98 -4.20 5.20
N HIS A 8 -21.82 -4.01 5.84
CA HIS A 8 -21.51 -2.81 6.61
C HIS A 8 -20.77 -1.75 5.77
N ILE A 9 -20.45 -2.04 4.51
CA ILE A 9 -19.80 -1.08 3.61
C ILE A 9 -20.84 -0.09 3.10
N ASN A 10 -20.61 1.19 3.35
CA ASN A 10 -21.57 2.27 3.07
C ASN A 10 -20.94 3.54 2.48
N HIS A 11 -19.69 3.44 2.00
CA HIS A 11 -18.94 4.55 1.39
C HIS A 11 -18.69 5.75 2.33
N LYS A 12 -18.78 5.53 3.66
CA LYS A 12 -18.50 6.54 4.69
C LYS A 12 -17.42 6.05 5.64
N GLY A 13 -16.70 6.97 6.28
CA GLY A 13 -15.67 6.64 7.27
C GLY A 13 -14.39 6.05 6.66
N GLU A 14 -13.69 5.24 7.45
CA GLU A 14 -12.39 4.68 7.09
C GLU A 14 -12.50 3.50 6.12
N PHE A 15 -11.46 3.33 5.30
CA PHE A 15 -11.30 2.16 4.45
C PHE A 15 -11.20 0.87 5.28
N VAL A 16 -11.82 -0.19 4.78
CA VAL A 16 -11.84 -1.52 5.39
C VAL A 16 -10.97 -2.45 4.56
N ILE A 17 -9.95 -3.03 5.20
CA ILE A 17 -8.99 -3.92 4.57
C ILE A 17 -9.36 -5.39 4.80
N THR A 18 -9.27 -6.18 3.74
CA THR A 18 -9.47 -7.64 3.70
C THR A 18 -8.29 -8.31 2.97
N ALA A 19 -8.23 -9.64 3.00
CA ALA A 19 -7.31 -10.41 2.18
C ALA A 19 -7.73 -10.34 0.70
N GLY A 20 -6.74 -10.43 -0.20
CA GLY A 20 -6.93 -10.44 -1.64
C GLY A 20 -6.08 -9.40 -2.37
N LEU A 21 -5.90 -9.65 -3.67
CA LEU A 21 -5.08 -8.83 -4.56
C LEU A 21 -5.83 -7.62 -5.15
N SER A 22 -7.14 -7.73 -5.30
CA SER A 22 -7.96 -6.69 -5.92
C SER A 22 -7.97 -5.42 -5.08
N ASN A 23 -7.82 -4.26 -5.73
CA ASN A 23 -7.87 -2.94 -5.10
C ASN A 23 -6.97 -2.82 -3.86
N ASN A 24 -5.79 -3.44 -3.89
CA ASN A 24 -4.86 -3.50 -2.77
C ASN A 24 -5.51 -4.00 -1.47
N GLY A 25 -6.47 -4.94 -1.54
CA GLY A 25 -7.18 -5.47 -0.39
C GLY A 25 -8.21 -4.52 0.25
N VAL A 26 -8.54 -3.40 -0.39
CA VAL A 26 -9.60 -2.49 0.10
C VAL A 26 -10.98 -3.04 -0.29
N LEU A 27 -11.79 -3.39 0.71
CA LEU A 27 -13.17 -3.85 0.55
C LEU A 27 -14.15 -2.69 0.27
N GLY A 28 -13.87 -1.51 0.81
CA GLY A 28 -14.73 -0.33 0.74
C GLY A 28 -14.53 0.56 1.97
N GLN A 29 -15.48 1.43 2.28
CA GLN A 29 -15.47 2.27 3.50
C GLN A 29 -16.65 1.93 4.42
N SER A 30 -16.42 2.05 5.72
CA SER A 30 -17.44 1.85 6.75
C SER A 30 -17.24 2.81 7.91
N ASP A 31 -18.29 3.50 8.32
CA ASP A 31 -18.35 4.34 9.53
C ASP A 31 -18.65 3.54 10.82
N ILE A 32 -19.01 2.25 10.70
CA ILE A 32 -19.18 1.35 11.85
C ILE A 32 -17.97 1.41 12.79
N LYS A 33 -18.25 1.55 14.09
CA LYS A 33 -17.23 1.62 15.14
C LYS A 33 -16.48 0.30 15.26
N ALA A 34 -15.20 0.32 14.88
CA ALA A 34 -14.25 -0.78 15.03
C ALA A 34 -12.86 -0.21 15.33
N LYS A 35 -11.87 -1.08 15.60
CA LYS A 35 -10.49 -0.64 15.80
C LYS A 35 -9.96 -0.03 14.49
N VAL A 36 -9.48 1.20 14.58
CA VAL A 36 -8.75 1.88 13.52
C VAL A 36 -7.26 1.66 13.73
N PHE A 37 -6.57 1.29 12.65
CA PHE A 37 -5.13 1.19 12.55
C PHE A 37 -4.59 2.47 11.92
N GLU A 38 -3.41 2.88 12.37
CA GLU A 38 -2.74 4.10 11.90
C GLU A 38 -2.25 3.97 10.46
N SER A 39 -2.06 5.12 9.81
CA SER A 39 -1.34 5.21 8.54
C SER A 39 0.15 4.85 8.71
N HIS A 40 0.88 4.82 7.61
CA HIS A 40 2.31 4.49 7.57
C HIS A 40 2.61 3.07 8.07
N THR A 41 1.71 2.14 7.78
CA THR A 41 1.86 0.71 8.08
C THR A 41 1.81 -0.14 6.81
N ILE A 42 2.26 -1.38 6.88
CA ILE A 42 2.16 -2.36 5.79
C ILE A 42 1.20 -3.46 6.23
N THR A 43 0.18 -3.74 5.42
CA THR A 43 -0.69 -4.89 5.66
C THR A 43 -0.19 -6.10 4.89
N ILE A 44 -0.16 -7.28 5.51
CA ILE A 44 0.14 -8.55 4.84
C ILE A 44 -1.01 -9.52 5.11
N ASP A 45 -1.58 -10.12 4.08
CA ASP A 45 -2.64 -11.12 4.23
C ASP A 45 -2.14 -12.57 4.36
N MET A 46 -3.05 -13.53 4.57
CA MET A 46 -2.71 -14.94 4.71
C MET A 46 -2.07 -15.58 3.47
N PHE A 47 -2.18 -14.95 2.30
CA PHE A 47 -1.52 -15.38 1.07
C PHE A 47 -0.24 -14.60 0.81
N GLY A 48 0.18 -13.71 1.72
CA GLY A 48 1.41 -12.94 1.57
C GLY A 48 1.27 -11.68 0.72
N CYS A 49 0.04 -11.28 0.36
CA CYS A 49 -0.16 -10.02 -0.38
C CYS A 49 0.13 -8.84 0.55
N ALA A 50 1.10 -8.02 0.19
CA ALA A 50 1.57 -6.92 1.01
C ALA A 50 1.26 -5.56 0.36
N PHE A 51 0.68 -4.65 1.14
CA PHE A 51 0.33 -3.30 0.68
C PHE A 51 0.66 -2.26 1.72
N TYR A 52 1.30 -1.17 1.29
CA TYR A 52 1.50 0.02 2.11
C TYR A 52 0.18 0.79 2.30
N ARG A 53 -0.03 1.33 3.50
CA ARG A 53 -1.22 2.11 3.88
C ARG A 53 -0.80 3.53 4.25
N SER A 54 -1.05 4.49 3.36
CA SER A 54 -0.81 5.91 3.59
C SER A 54 -1.93 6.61 4.38
N PHE A 55 -2.99 5.88 4.75
CA PHE A 55 -4.17 6.38 5.45
C PHE A 55 -4.55 5.47 6.63
N PRO A 56 -5.27 5.98 7.64
CA PRO A 56 -5.86 5.13 8.69
C PRO A 56 -6.94 4.20 8.12
N TYR A 57 -7.05 3.00 8.68
CA TYR A 57 -7.95 1.96 8.14
C TYR A 57 -8.50 1.05 9.23
N LYS A 58 -9.55 0.30 8.89
CA LYS A 58 -10.09 -0.81 9.67
C LYS A 58 -9.71 -2.13 8.98
N MET A 59 -9.71 -3.23 9.71
CA MET A 59 -9.52 -4.55 9.13
C MET A 59 -10.69 -5.45 9.49
N VAL A 60 -11.09 -6.31 8.56
CA VAL A 60 -12.00 -7.42 8.87
C VAL A 60 -11.23 -8.46 9.71
N THR A 61 -11.84 -9.00 10.76
CA THR A 61 -11.12 -9.85 11.72
C THR A 61 -10.92 -11.27 11.20
N HIS A 62 -11.81 -11.76 10.31
CA HIS A 62 -11.73 -13.12 9.78
C HIS A 62 -10.78 -13.29 8.58
N ALA A 63 -10.37 -12.23 7.88
CA ALA A 63 -9.56 -12.35 6.66
C ALA A 63 -8.06 -12.58 6.92
N ARG A 64 -7.62 -12.73 8.19
CA ARG A 64 -6.21 -12.98 8.54
C ARG A 64 -5.25 -11.97 7.89
N VAL A 65 -5.59 -10.69 7.99
CA VAL A 65 -4.70 -9.59 7.60
C VAL A 65 -3.94 -9.12 8.83
N PHE A 66 -2.63 -8.95 8.67
CA PHE A 66 -1.73 -8.46 9.71
C PHE A 66 -1.30 -7.04 9.38
N SER A 67 -1.20 -6.18 10.39
CA SER A 67 -0.69 -4.82 10.27
C SER A 67 0.73 -4.75 10.86
N LEU A 68 1.71 -4.45 10.02
CA LEU A 68 3.11 -4.28 10.39
C LEU A 68 3.39 -2.78 10.53
N LYS A 69 3.65 -2.35 11.77
CA LYS A 69 4.08 -0.99 12.09
C LYS A 69 5.61 -0.93 12.16
N PRO A 70 6.28 -0.13 11.33
CA PRO A 70 7.71 0.12 11.45
C PRO A 70 8.08 0.63 12.86
N LYS A 71 9.28 0.29 13.33
CA LYS A 71 9.82 0.78 14.62
C LYS A 71 10.59 2.08 14.49
N PHE A 72 10.53 2.69 13.31
CA PHE A 72 11.17 3.95 12.94
C PHE A 72 10.18 4.73 12.08
N GLU A 73 10.33 6.04 12.02
CA GLU A 73 9.48 6.90 11.19
C GLU A 73 9.73 6.63 9.71
N ILE A 74 8.65 6.59 8.93
CA ILE A 74 8.69 6.44 7.47
C ILE A 74 7.78 7.45 6.81
N ASN A 75 8.16 7.93 5.64
CA ASN A 75 7.27 8.70 4.78
C ASN A 75 6.64 7.82 3.69
N HIS A 76 5.86 8.43 2.82
CA HIS A 76 5.16 7.75 1.72
C HIS A 76 6.09 6.93 0.82
N LYS A 77 7.22 7.52 0.36
CA LYS A 77 8.13 6.86 -0.58
C LYS A 77 8.87 5.70 0.08
N ILE A 78 9.34 5.89 1.32
CA ILE A 78 9.94 4.80 2.11
C ILE A 78 8.92 3.68 2.32
N GLY A 79 7.68 4.01 2.67
CA GLY A 79 6.61 3.03 2.85
C GLY A 79 6.31 2.21 1.59
N LEU A 80 6.24 2.87 0.42
CA LEU A 80 6.11 2.21 -0.86
C LEU A 80 7.29 1.27 -1.12
N PHE A 81 8.53 1.74 -0.95
CA PHE A 81 9.72 0.91 -1.12
C PHE A 81 9.69 -0.33 -0.21
N LEU A 82 9.43 -0.15 1.09
CA LEU A 82 9.37 -1.25 2.04
C LEU A 82 8.31 -2.30 1.69
N SER A 83 7.19 -1.89 1.09
CA SER A 83 6.17 -2.85 0.63
C SER A 83 6.68 -3.79 -0.47
N THR A 84 7.63 -3.33 -1.30
CA THR A 84 8.21 -4.13 -2.39
C THR A 84 9.07 -5.29 -1.87
N LEU A 85 9.60 -5.20 -0.64
CA LEU A 85 10.39 -6.27 -0.02
C LEU A 85 9.59 -7.57 0.14
N PHE A 86 8.27 -7.46 0.16
CA PHE A 86 7.35 -8.56 0.30
C PHE A 86 6.81 -9.08 -1.04
N PHE A 87 7.29 -8.59 -2.18
CA PHE A 87 6.82 -9.01 -3.51
C PHE A 87 6.91 -10.52 -3.75
N GLY A 88 7.88 -11.19 -3.12
CA GLY A 88 8.04 -12.65 -3.20
C GLY A 88 7.09 -13.45 -2.29
N TYR A 89 6.43 -12.80 -1.32
CA TYR A 89 5.62 -13.50 -0.31
C TYR A 89 4.41 -14.25 -0.90
N PRO A 90 3.71 -13.74 -1.94
CA PRO A 90 2.66 -14.49 -2.62
C PRO A 90 3.13 -15.79 -3.29
N LYS A 91 4.43 -15.95 -3.54
CA LYS A 91 5.02 -17.22 -4.01
C LYS A 91 5.39 -18.16 -2.87
N LYS A 92 5.61 -17.60 -1.66
CA LYS A 92 5.98 -18.34 -0.45
C LYS A 92 4.75 -18.89 0.28
N PHE A 93 3.63 -18.17 0.23
CA PHE A 93 2.42 -18.51 0.98
C PHE A 93 1.27 -18.90 0.06
N GLY A 94 0.45 -19.83 0.53
CA GLY A 94 -0.68 -20.41 -0.18
C GLY A 94 -1.58 -21.20 0.76
N TYR A 95 -2.55 -21.93 0.24
CA TYR A 95 -3.48 -22.70 1.08
C TYR A 95 -2.78 -23.71 2.00
N GLU A 96 -1.77 -24.42 1.49
CA GLU A 96 -0.99 -25.40 2.26
C GLU A 96 0.01 -24.75 3.22
N ASN A 97 0.42 -23.51 2.92
CA ASN A 97 1.41 -22.77 3.69
C ASN A 97 0.93 -21.33 3.92
N MET A 98 -0.13 -21.15 4.70
CA MET A 98 -0.65 -19.79 4.95
C MET A 98 0.34 -18.95 5.75
N CYS A 99 0.37 -17.66 5.46
CA CYS A 99 1.08 -16.68 6.25
C CYS A 99 0.49 -16.62 7.66
N SER A 100 1.35 -16.54 8.67
CA SER A 100 0.95 -16.46 10.07
C SER A 100 1.85 -15.52 10.84
N TRP A 101 1.38 -15.05 12.00
CA TRP A 101 2.15 -14.12 12.81
C TRP A 101 3.50 -14.67 13.24
N VAL A 102 3.57 -15.97 13.57
CA VAL A 102 4.83 -16.65 13.91
C VAL A 102 5.80 -16.64 12.73
N LYS A 103 5.31 -16.87 11.50
CA LYS A 103 6.14 -16.88 10.29
C LYS A 103 6.68 -15.48 9.98
N ILE A 104 5.81 -14.47 9.94
CA ILE A 104 6.21 -13.08 9.64
C ILE A 104 7.17 -12.55 10.71
N LYS A 105 6.92 -12.81 12.00
CA LYS A 105 7.76 -12.30 13.10
C LYS A 105 9.20 -12.83 13.03
N ASN A 106 9.39 -14.04 12.51
CA ASN A 106 10.70 -14.68 12.40
C ASN A 106 11.35 -14.50 11.02
N ASP A 107 10.63 -13.93 10.05
CA ASP A 107 11.15 -13.69 8.71
C ASP A 107 12.03 -12.44 8.68
N LYS A 108 13.04 -12.44 7.82
CA LYS A 108 13.95 -11.30 7.66
C LYS A 108 13.88 -10.77 6.24
N VAL A 109 13.88 -9.45 6.10
CA VAL A 109 13.98 -8.75 4.83
C VAL A 109 15.32 -8.04 4.75
N ILE A 110 15.83 -7.84 3.54
CA ILE A 110 17.08 -7.12 3.29
C ILE A 110 16.73 -5.66 2.99
N LEU A 111 17.44 -4.74 3.63
CA LEU A 111 17.32 -3.31 3.39
C LEU A 111 18.60 -2.79 2.71
N PRO A 112 18.48 -1.79 1.82
CA PRO A 112 19.64 -1.12 1.25
C PRO A 112 20.44 -0.45 2.38
N LEU A 113 21.76 -0.60 2.29
CA LEU A 113 22.71 0.06 3.18
C LEU A 113 23.44 1.15 2.42
N LYS A 114 23.85 2.19 3.15
CA LYS A 114 24.68 3.27 2.60
C LYS A 114 25.99 2.66 2.08
N PRO A 115 26.60 3.21 1.03
CA PRO A 115 27.90 2.72 0.53
C PRO A 115 29.01 2.71 1.61
N THR A 116 28.89 3.58 2.61
CA THR A 116 29.83 3.70 3.74
C THR A 116 29.51 2.79 4.91
N ALA A 117 28.39 2.05 4.87
CA ALA A 117 27.96 1.19 5.96
C ALA A 117 28.97 0.07 6.21
N LYS A 118 29.37 -0.07 7.48
CA LYS A 118 30.23 -1.17 7.94
C LYS A 118 29.48 -2.17 8.82
N THR A 119 28.27 -1.80 9.21
CA THR A 119 27.38 -2.56 10.09
C THR A 119 25.96 -2.59 9.52
N GLN A 120 25.04 -3.26 10.23
CA GLN A 120 23.63 -3.35 9.85
C GLN A 120 22.76 -2.68 10.92
N THR A 121 23.10 -1.43 11.28
CA THR A 121 22.32 -0.63 12.22
C THR A 121 21.27 0.21 11.49
N LEU A 122 20.36 0.83 12.23
CA LEU A 122 19.36 1.74 11.67
C LEU A 122 20.02 2.93 10.93
N GLU A 123 21.15 3.41 11.43
CA GLU A 123 21.90 4.54 10.86
C GLU A 123 22.59 4.16 9.55
N ASP A 124 22.86 2.88 9.32
CA ASP A 124 23.47 2.36 8.10
C ASP A 124 22.47 2.21 6.95
N ILE A 125 21.16 2.20 7.22
CA ILE A 125 20.13 2.05 6.19
C ILE A 125 20.10 3.28 5.28
N ASP A 126 20.08 3.05 3.97
CA ASP A 126 20.04 4.11 2.97
C ASP A 126 18.59 4.52 2.64
N PHE A 127 17.99 5.30 3.54
CA PHE A 127 16.65 5.87 3.32
C PHE A 127 16.63 6.83 2.13
N THR A 128 17.70 7.59 1.91
CA THR A 128 17.84 8.51 0.77
C THR A 128 17.75 7.76 -0.55
N PHE A 129 18.39 6.59 -0.65
CA PHE A 129 18.26 5.73 -1.83
C PHE A 129 16.82 5.28 -2.03
N MET A 130 16.13 4.81 -0.99
CA MET A 130 14.73 4.37 -1.10
C MET A 130 13.83 5.49 -1.64
N GLU A 131 13.99 6.71 -1.13
CA GLU A 131 13.21 7.87 -1.55
C GLU A 131 13.49 8.25 -3.01
N LYS A 132 14.78 8.35 -3.39
CA LYS A 132 15.17 8.69 -4.75
C LYS A 132 14.68 7.66 -5.75
N PHE A 133 14.84 6.38 -5.44
CA PHE A 133 14.40 5.29 -6.31
C PHE A 133 12.89 5.37 -6.61
N ILE A 134 12.05 5.58 -5.60
CA ILE A 134 10.60 5.73 -5.81
C ILE A 134 10.29 7.03 -6.57
N ALA A 135 10.97 8.14 -6.25
CA ALA A 135 10.76 9.42 -6.93
C ALA A 135 11.10 9.35 -8.43
N GLU A 136 12.19 8.68 -8.79
CA GLU A 136 12.60 8.46 -10.18
C GLU A 136 11.57 7.61 -10.93
N LEU A 137 11.05 6.54 -10.31
CA LEU A 137 9.98 5.72 -10.92
C LEU A 137 8.69 6.51 -11.13
N GLU A 138 8.27 7.31 -10.13
CA GLU A 138 7.10 8.18 -10.23
C GLU A 138 7.27 9.20 -11.37
N GLN A 139 8.44 9.82 -11.48
CA GLN A 139 8.75 10.79 -12.52
C GLN A 139 8.75 10.16 -13.92
N CYS A 140 9.37 8.99 -14.09
CA CYS A 140 9.35 8.25 -15.35
C CYS A 140 7.92 7.92 -15.78
N ARG A 141 7.09 7.41 -14.86
CA ARG A 141 5.69 7.10 -15.16
C ARG A 141 4.87 8.34 -15.50
N LEU A 142 5.09 9.44 -14.80
CA LEU A 142 4.40 10.71 -15.08
C LEU A 142 4.75 11.23 -16.48
N ALA A 143 6.03 11.17 -16.86
CA ALA A 143 6.49 11.59 -18.18
C ALA A 143 5.88 10.75 -19.30
N GLU A 144 5.81 9.42 -19.13
CA GLU A 144 5.14 8.51 -20.08
C GLU A 144 3.65 8.87 -20.25
N LEU A 145 2.93 9.09 -19.16
CA LEU A 145 1.51 9.44 -19.19
C LEU A 145 1.30 10.80 -19.87
N GLN A 146 2.11 11.80 -19.56
CA GLN A 146 2.04 13.12 -20.19
C GLN A 146 2.28 13.03 -21.69
N ALA A 147 3.28 12.25 -22.13
CA ALA A 147 3.56 12.04 -23.54
C ALA A 147 2.38 11.35 -24.25
N TYR A 148 1.77 10.34 -23.61
CA TYR A 148 0.60 9.65 -24.14
C TYR A 148 -0.62 10.58 -24.29
N LEU A 149 -0.96 11.34 -23.24
CA LEU A 149 -2.10 12.27 -23.26
C LEU A 149 -1.93 13.32 -24.36
N LYS A 150 -0.72 13.85 -24.51
CA LYS A 150 -0.39 14.80 -25.58
C LYS A 150 -0.53 14.16 -26.96
N ALA A 151 0.03 12.97 -27.18
CA ALA A 151 -0.01 12.28 -28.48
C ALA A 151 -1.43 11.85 -28.88
N THR A 152 -2.31 11.60 -27.92
CA THR A 152 -3.71 11.21 -28.14
C THR A 152 -4.69 12.38 -28.15
N GLY A 153 -4.21 13.61 -27.93
CA GLY A 153 -5.07 14.81 -27.83
C GLY A 153 -5.94 14.84 -26.57
N LEU A 154 -5.63 14.03 -25.57
CA LEU A 154 -6.33 13.92 -24.28
C LEU A 154 -5.70 14.81 -23.18
N GLU A 155 -4.80 15.73 -23.54
CA GLU A 155 -4.15 16.61 -22.57
C GLU A 155 -5.10 17.67 -21.97
N ASN A 156 -6.16 18.05 -22.71
CA ASN A 156 -7.17 18.97 -22.20
C ASN A 156 -8.24 18.21 -21.42
N THR A 157 -8.35 18.48 -20.13
CA THR A 157 -9.37 17.91 -19.22
C THR A 157 -10.43 18.92 -18.81
N THR A 158 -10.38 20.14 -19.38
CA THR A 158 -11.38 21.19 -19.15
C THR A 158 -12.48 21.06 -20.20
N LEU A 159 -13.73 20.94 -19.75
CA LEU A 159 -14.88 20.96 -20.63
C LEU A 159 -14.97 22.29 -21.37
N SER A 160 -15.26 22.24 -22.66
CA SER A 160 -15.67 23.41 -23.42
C SER A 160 -17.09 23.83 -23.01
N ASN A 161 -17.43 25.10 -23.23
CA ASN A 161 -18.80 25.59 -23.02
C ASN A 161 -19.86 24.74 -23.76
N ALA A 162 -19.51 24.16 -24.91
CA ALA A 162 -20.40 23.28 -25.66
C ALA A 162 -20.62 21.93 -24.96
N GLU A 163 -19.57 21.34 -24.39
CA GLU A 163 -19.65 20.09 -23.63
C GLU A 163 -20.37 20.31 -22.29
N GLU A 164 -20.12 21.43 -21.60
CA GLU A 164 -20.88 21.80 -20.40
C GLU A 164 -22.38 21.94 -20.67
N ASN A 165 -22.73 22.63 -21.77
CA ASN A 165 -24.13 22.79 -22.17
C ASN A 165 -24.80 21.47 -22.58
N ALA A 166 -24.04 20.48 -23.10
CA ALA A 166 -24.57 19.18 -23.48
C ALA A 166 -24.85 18.25 -22.27
N LEU A 167 -24.36 18.60 -21.07
CA LEU A 167 -24.58 17.86 -19.83
C LEU A 167 -25.80 18.36 -19.03
N ASN A 168 -26.40 19.48 -19.43
CA ASN A 168 -27.61 20.08 -18.84
C ASN A 168 -28.86 19.77 -19.66
#